data_AF-A0AA42SG76-F1
#
_entry.id   AF-A0AA42SG76-F1
#
_cell.length_a   1.000
_cell.length_b   1.000
_cell.length_c   1.000
_cell.angle_alpha   90.00
_cell.angle_beta   90.00
_cell.angle_gamma   90.00
#
_symmetry.space_group_name_H-M   'P 1'
#
loop_
_entity.id
_entity.type
_entity.pdbx_description
1 polymer ?
#
loop_
_entity_poly.entity_id
_entity_poly.type
_entity_poly.pdbx_seq_one_letter_code
_entity_poly.pdbx_strand_id
1 'polypeptide(L)'
;LALVINRSEHQSDYKIAEGVIEKWNEITLGKGTGWNINTTENKENYEKQGRLGIGDIRRTIPEQGNNALGAVAYLSDPDKYEQTLLVKPRGRKTFYKGDYQHHSRPIPDTEENRRIKEWNAQTALAKLEEEIWFKKI
;
A
#
# COMPACT_ATOMS: atom_id res chain seq x y z
N LEU A 1 -2.50 -4.37 5.26
CA LEU A 1 -1.23 -4.43 6.02
C LEU A 1 -0.94 -3.04 6.58
N ALA A 2 -0.59 -2.94 7.86
CA ALA A 2 -0.16 -1.68 8.48
C ALA A 2 1.21 -1.90 9.15
N LEU A 3 2.10 -0.91 9.04
CA LEU A 3 3.43 -0.93 9.67
C LEU A 3 3.43 0.07 10.82
N VAL A 4 3.78 -0.41 12.02
CA VAL A 4 3.91 0.42 13.22
C VAL A 4 5.35 0.38 13.65
N ILE A 5 6.03 1.54 13.58
CA ILE A 5 7.48 1.63 13.71
C ILE A 5 7.83 2.52 14.88
N ASN A 6 8.86 2.14 15.63
CA ASN A 6 9.35 2.94 16.74
C ASN A 6 10.04 4.22 16.24
N ARG A 7 9.43 5.38 16.49
CA ARG A 7 9.99 6.69 16.12
C ARG A 7 11.37 6.97 16.74
N SER A 8 11.68 6.40 17.90
CA SER A 8 12.98 6.62 18.54
C SER A 8 14.15 5.98 17.76
N GLU A 9 13.86 4.94 16.98
CA GLU A 9 14.84 4.17 16.21
C GLU A 9 14.85 4.60 14.74
N HIS A 10 13.69 4.99 14.20
CA HIS A 10 13.54 5.37 12.81
C HIS A 10 12.98 6.79 12.65
N GLN A 11 13.69 7.59 11.86
CA GLN A 11 13.30 8.96 11.53
C GLN A 11 12.76 9.04 10.11
N SER A 12 11.82 9.95 9.88
CA SER A 12 11.17 10.22 8.59
C SER A 12 10.26 9.08 8.10
N ASP A 13 8.99 9.15 8.53
CA ASP A 13 7.87 8.36 8.01
C ASP A 13 7.74 8.39 6.48
N TYR A 14 8.07 9.53 5.87
CA TYR A 14 8.12 9.68 4.42
C TYR A 14 9.13 8.74 3.77
N LYS A 15 10.39 8.72 4.24
CA LYS A 15 11.46 7.88 3.66
C LYS A 15 11.18 6.40 3.82
N ILE A 16 10.58 6.03 4.95
CA ILE A 16 10.18 4.64 5.18
C ILE A 16 9.10 4.23 4.19
N ALA A 17 8.08 5.07 3.98
CA ALA A 17 7.04 4.80 3.00
C ALA A 17 7.59 4.70 1.57
N GLU A 18 8.54 5.56 1.17
CA GLU A 18 9.23 5.42 -0.12
C GLU A 18 9.94 4.07 -0.24
N GLY A 19 10.73 3.67 0.76
CA GLY A 19 11.45 2.38 0.74
C GLY A 19 10.51 1.17 0.64
N VAL A 20 9.34 1.23 1.29
CA VAL A 20 8.30 0.21 1.14
C VAL A 20 7.75 0.16 -0.28
N ILE A 21 7.54 1.32 -0.93
CA ILE A 21 7.06 1.40 -2.31
C ILE A 21 8.10 0.88 -3.30
N GLU A 22 9.37 1.24 -3.12
CA GLU A 22 10.49 0.75 -3.92
C GLU A 22 10.61 -0.78 -3.81
N LYS A 23 10.57 -1.31 -2.59
CA LYS A 23 10.62 -2.76 -2.36
C LYS A 23 9.39 -3.45 -2.94
N TRP A 24 8.20 -2.85 -2.84
CA TRP A 24 6.98 -3.36 -3.47
C TRP A 24 7.15 -3.43 -5.00
N ASN A 25 7.71 -2.40 -5.63
CA ASN A 25 8.00 -2.40 -7.05
C ASN A 25 9.01 -3.50 -7.43
N GLU A 26 10.08 -3.66 -6.64
CA GLU A 26 11.09 -4.70 -6.84
C GLU A 26 10.49 -6.11 -6.78
N ILE A 27 9.78 -6.47 -5.71
CA ILE A 27 9.23 -7.82 -5.53
C ILE A 27 8.15 -8.16 -6.57
N THR A 28 7.48 -7.13 -7.11
CA THR A 28 6.48 -7.28 -8.16
C THR A 28 7.06 -7.15 -9.57
N LEU A 29 8.39 -7.16 -9.72
CA LEU A 29 9.09 -7.08 -11.00
C LEU A 29 8.68 -5.86 -11.82
N GLY A 30 8.57 -4.70 -11.17
CA GLY A 30 8.19 -3.43 -11.78
C GLY A 30 6.69 -3.25 -12.04
N LYS A 31 5.86 -4.26 -11.74
CA LYS A 31 4.41 -4.22 -12.00
C LYS A 31 3.59 -3.58 -10.89
N GLY A 32 4.11 -3.59 -9.67
CA GLY A 32 3.51 -2.96 -8.50
C GLY A 32 3.81 -1.48 -8.48
N THR A 33 2.78 -0.68 -8.19
CA THR A 33 2.90 0.76 -7.94
C THR A 33 2.46 1.05 -6.52
N GLY A 34 3.10 2.04 -5.90
CA GLY A 34 2.68 2.59 -4.62
C GLY A 34 2.56 4.10 -4.70
N TRP A 35 1.86 4.69 -3.72
CA TRP A 35 1.71 6.13 -3.61
C TRP A 35 2.00 6.55 -2.17
N ASN A 36 2.88 7.53 -2.00
CA ASN A 36 3.25 8.03 -0.68
C ASN A 36 2.34 9.18 -0.26
N ILE A 37 1.55 8.94 0.79
CA ILE A 37 0.68 9.96 1.38
C ILE A 37 1.29 10.65 2.61
N ASN A 38 2.50 10.26 3.06
CA ASN A 38 3.18 10.83 4.23
C ASN A 38 3.85 12.20 3.94
N THR A 39 3.36 12.96 2.96
CA THR A 39 3.83 14.31 2.67
C THR A 39 3.38 15.28 3.76
N THR A 40 4.14 16.36 3.95
CA THR A 40 3.77 17.42 4.91
C THR A 40 2.39 18.01 4.59
N GLU A 41 2.13 18.32 3.32
CA GLU A 41 0.85 18.88 2.86
C GLU A 41 -0.35 17.97 3.18
N ASN A 42 -0.23 16.67 2.90
CA ASN A 42 -1.30 15.72 3.21
C ASN A 42 -1.53 15.61 4.72
N LYS A 43 -0.46 15.55 5.51
CA LYS A 43 -0.55 15.49 6.97
C LYS A 43 -1.22 16.75 7.53
N GLU A 44 -0.84 17.93 7.07
CA GLU A 44 -1.49 19.19 7.45
C GLU A 44 -2.98 19.23 7.08
N ASN A 45 -3.34 18.70 5.90
CA ASN A 45 -4.73 18.64 5.48
C ASN A 45 -5.57 17.71 6.38
N TYR A 46 -5.04 16.54 6.74
CA TYR A 46 -5.74 15.62 7.65
C TYR A 46 -5.80 16.17 9.09
N GLU A 47 -4.75 16.87 9.54
CA GLU A 47 -4.72 17.55 10.83
C GLU A 47 -5.84 18.61 10.90
N LYS A 48 -5.97 19.46 9.88
CA LYS A 48 -7.04 20.49 9.80
C LYS A 48 -8.45 19.90 9.84
N GLN A 49 -8.61 18.66 9.42
CA GLN A 49 -9.89 17.94 9.44
C GLN A 49 -10.12 17.17 10.75
N GLY A 50 -9.15 17.15 11.68
CA GLY A 50 -9.20 16.35 12.91
C GLY A 50 -9.11 14.84 12.66
N ARG A 51 -8.50 14.43 11.55
CA ARG A 51 -8.48 13.03 11.06
C ARG A 51 -7.07 12.48 10.82
N LEU A 52 -6.03 13.14 11.33
CA LEU A 52 -4.66 12.67 11.12
C LEU A 52 -4.45 11.31 11.81
N GLY A 53 -4.34 10.26 11.00
CA GLY A 53 -4.10 8.89 11.43
C GLY A 53 -2.82 8.26 10.86
N ILE A 54 -1.95 9.07 10.27
CA ILE A 54 -0.66 8.66 9.68
C ILE A 54 0.48 9.50 10.26
N GLY A 55 1.71 9.00 10.19
CA GLY A 55 2.89 9.68 10.74
C GLY A 55 3.13 9.38 12.22
N ASP A 56 3.56 10.37 12.99
CA ASP A 56 3.88 10.20 14.41
C ASP A 56 2.60 10.15 15.25
N ILE A 57 2.33 8.99 15.86
CA ILE A 57 1.15 8.74 16.70
C ILE A 57 1.58 8.61 18.15
N ARG A 58 1.16 9.57 18.98
CA ARG A 58 1.46 9.58 20.41
C ARG A 58 0.40 8.80 21.17
N ARG A 59 0.82 7.70 21.81
CA ARG A 59 -0.05 6.86 22.66
C ARG A 59 -0.69 7.62 23.82
N THR A 60 -0.07 8.73 24.26
CA THR A 60 -0.60 9.60 25.31
C THR A 60 -1.76 10.49 24.85
N ILE A 61 -2.05 10.53 23.55
CA ILE A 61 -3.14 11.32 22.94
C ILE A 61 -4.14 10.34 22.32
N PRO A 62 -5.23 9.98 23.03
CA PRO A 62 -6.17 8.94 22.58
C PRO A 62 -6.77 9.20 21.19
N GLU A 63 -7.00 10.46 20.84
CA GLU A 63 -7.54 10.85 19.53
C GLU A 63 -6.63 10.43 18.36
N GLN A 64 -5.31 10.58 18.51
CA GLN A 64 -4.35 10.14 17.47
C GLN A 64 -4.38 8.61 17.31
N GLY A 65 -4.53 7.88 18.42
CA GLY A 65 -4.71 6.42 18.39
C GLY A 65 -5.98 6.00 17.66
N ASN A 66 -7.11 6.66 17.96
CA ASN A 66 -8.39 6.40 17.30
C ASN A 66 -8.35 6.72 15.81
N ASN A 67 -7.73 7.84 15.43
CA ASN A 67 -7.57 8.23 14.03
C ASN A 67 -6.66 7.23 13.28
N ALA A 68 -5.58 6.75 13.90
CA ALA A 68 -4.73 5.72 13.32
C ALA A 68 -5.48 4.40 13.11
N LEU A 69 -6.26 3.95 14.10
CA LEU A 69 -7.12 2.78 13.97
C LEU A 69 -8.16 2.97 12.86
N GLY A 70 -8.77 4.15 12.77
CA GLY A 70 -9.70 4.49 11.70
C GLY A 70 -9.06 4.44 10.32
N ALA A 71 -7.84 4.97 10.17
CA ALA A 71 -7.08 4.90 8.92
C ALA A 71 -6.74 3.45 8.55
N VAL A 72 -6.28 2.63 9.50
CA VAL A 72 -5.99 1.20 9.27
C VAL A 72 -7.24 0.43 8.89
N ALA A 73 -8.36 0.66 9.60
CA ALA A 73 -9.64 0.03 9.30
C ALA A 73 -10.12 0.39 7.89
N TYR A 74 -10.08 1.68 7.54
CA TYR A 74 -10.45 2.16 6.21
C TYR A 74 -9.57 1.58 5.10
N LEU A 75 -8.26 1.46 5.31
CA LEU A 75 -7.33 0.92 4.31
C LEU A 75 -7.35 -0.61 4.20
N SER A 76 -7.82 -1.29 5.25
CA SER A 76 -7.89 -2.76 5.31
C SER A 76 -9.29 -3.30 5.04
N ASP A 77 -10.26 -2.42 4.79
CA ASP A 77 -11.63 -2.76 4.48
C ASP A 77 -11.69 -3.62 3.19
N PRO A 78 -12.21 -4.86 3.24
CA PRO A 78 -12.34 -5.70 2.05
C PRO A 78 -13.24 -5.07 0.98
N ASP A 79 -14.23 -4.26 1.35
CA ASP A 79 -15.09 -3.57 0.38
C ASP A 79 -14.30 -2.52 -0.40
N LYS A 80 -13.20 -1.99 0.17
CA LYS A 80 -12.24 -1.12 -0.56
C LYS A 80 -11.41 -1.89 -1.56
N TYR A 81 -11.16 -3.18 -1.33
CA TYR A 81 -10.55 -4.05 -2.33
C TYR A 81 -11.50 -4.28 -3.52
N GLU A 82 -12.80 -4.31 -3.26
CA GLU A 82 -13.88 -4.44 -4.25
C GLU A 82 -14.32 -3.10 -4.87
N GLN A 83 -13.86 -1.95 -4.36
CA GLN A 83 -14.07 -0.62 -4.96
C GLN A 83 -13.28 -0.46 -6.28
N THR A 84 -13.72 -1.20 -7.29
CA THR A 84 -13.52 -0.83 -8.68
C THR A 84 -14.34 0.42 -8.98
N LEU A 85 -13.74 1.41 -9.63
CA LEU A 85 -14.46 2.59 -10.12
C LEU A 85 -15.54 2.15 -11.12
N LEU A 86 -16.79 1.99 -10.65
CA LEU A 86 -17.93 1.62 -11.50
C LEU A 86 -18.26 2.70 -12.55
N VAL A 87 -17.85 3.95 -12.31
CA VAL A 87 -18.06 5.08 -13.23
C VAL A 87 -16.76 5.86 -13.43
N LYS A 88 -16.32 6.01 -14.68
CA LYS A 88 -15.15 6.82 -15.06
C LYS A 88 -15.48 8.32 -14.95
N PRO A 89 -14.76 9.11 -14.14
CA PRO A 89 -14.86 10.56 -14.19
C PRO A 89 -14.35 11.08 -15.54
N ARG A 90 -15.14 11.93 -16.21
CA ARG A 90 -14.77 12.50 -17.52
C ARG A 90 -13.45 13.28 -17.39
N GLY A 91 -12.48 12.97 -18.25
CA GLY A 91 -11.21 13.69 -18.34
C GLY A 91 -10.09 13.23 -17.38
N ARG A 92 -10.29 12.18 -16.57
CA ARG A 92 -9.20 11.61 -15.76
C ARG A 92 -8.68 10.29 -16.32
N LYS A 93 -7.35 10.11 -16.29
CA LYS A 93 -6.70 8.81 -16.49
C LYS A 93 -6.88 8.03 -15.18
N THR A 94 -7.73 7.00 -15.20
CA THR A 94 -7.94 6.10 -14.06
C THR A 94 -7.36 4.74 -14.41
N PHE A 95 -6.63 4.13 -13.47
CA PHE A 95 -6.24 2.73 -13.55
C PHE A 95 -7.47 1.89 -13.19
N TYR A 96 -8.12 1.30 -14.19
CA TYR A 96 -9.03 0.20 -13.92
C TYR A 96 -8.18 -1.00 -13.50
N LYS A 97 -8.42 -1.58 -12.33
CA LYS A 97 -8.31 -3.03 -12.19
C LYS A 97 -9.47 -3.60 -13.01
N GLY A 98 -9.32 -3.64 -14.33
CA GLY A 98 -10.26 -4.38 -15.14
C GLY A 98 -10.17 -5.83 -14.68
N ASP A 99 -11.31 -6.48 -14.44
CA ASP A 99 -11.36 -7.93 -14.57
C ASP A 99 -10.72 -8.23 -15.92
N TYR A 100 -9.52 -8.82 -15.89
CA TYR A 100 -8.85 -9.23 -17.09
C TYR A 100 -9.70 -10.36 -17.68
N GLN A 101 -10.68 -9.99 -18.50
CA GLN A 101 -11.27 -10.93 -19.44
C GLN A 101 -10.16 -11.25 -20.42
N HIS A 102 -9.55 -12.42 -20.19
CA HIS A 102 -8.56 -13.00 -21.08
C HIS A 102 -9.15 -13.01 -22.49
N HIS A 103 -8.79 -12.03 -23.32
CA HIS A 103 -9.02 -12.09 -24.76
C HIS A 103 -8.43 -13.44 -25.17
N SER A 104 -9.21 -14.37 -25.71
CA SER A 104 -8.91 -15.81 -25.85
C SER A 104 -7.58 -16.20 -26.53
N ARG A 105 -6.69 -15.25 -26.79
CA ARG A 105 -5.24 -15.40 -26.97
C ARG A 105 -4.59 -16.04 -25.75
N PRO A 106 -4.01 -17.24 -25.89
CA PRO A 106 -3.20 -17.84 -24.84
C PRO A 106 -2.13 -16.86 -24.37
N ILE A 107 -2.01 -16.65 -23.05
CA ILE A 107 -0.85 -15.97 -22.48
C ILE A 107 0.39 -16.74 -22.95
N PRO A 108 1.34 -16.08 -23.64
CA PRO A 108 2.53 -16.75 -24.13
C PRO A 108 3.29 -17.35 -22.95
N ASP A 109 3.69 -18.61 -23.09
CA ASP A 109 4.38 -19.36 -22.04
C ASP A 109 5.83 -18.89 -21.92
N THR A 110 6.00 -17.74 -21.28
CA THR A 110 7.29 -17.13 -20.96
C THR A 110 7.63 -17.36 -19.50
N GLU A 111 8.92 -17.36 -19.18
CA GLU A 111 9.42 -17.46 -17.81
C GLU A 111 8.81 -16.40 -16.89
N GLU A 112 8.63 -15.16 -17.37
CA GLU A 112 7.95 -14.10 -16.62
C GLU A 112 6.48 -14.43 -16.33
N ASN A 113 5.74 -14.98 -17.31
CA ASN A 113 4.33 -15.30 -17.14
C ASN A 113 4.12 -16.51 -16.21
N ARG A 114 5.05 -17.47 -16.19
CA ARG A 114 5.09 -18.55 -15.20
C ARG A 114 5.29 -18.01 -13.79
N ARG A 115 6.28 -17.14 -13.62
CA ARG A 115 6.58 -16.47 -12.33
C ARG A 115 5.38 -15.68 -11.81
N ILE A 116 4.64 -14.98 -12.67
CA ILE A 116 3.45 -14.23 -12.29
C ILE A 116 2.27 -15.14 -11.93
N LYS A 117 2.10 -16.28 -12.62
CA LYS A 117 1.08 -17.28 -12.28
C LYS A 117 1.33 -17.93 -10.93
N GLU A 118 2.59 -18.17 -10.59
CA GLU A 118 3.02 -18.72 -9.30
C GLU A 118 3.03 -17.65 -8.19
N TRP A 119 3.04 -16.37 -8.57
CA TRP A 119 2.98 -15.23 -7.66
C TRP A 119 1.56 -15.03 -7.11
N ASN A 120 1.28 -15.66 -5.97
CA ASN A 120 0.06 -15.41 -5.20
C ASN A 120 0.36 -14.53 -3.96
N ALA A 121 -0.70 -14.00 -3.34
CA ALA A 121 -0.59 -13.11 -2.19
C ALA A 121 0.14 -13.77 -0.98
N GLN A 122 0.00 -15.09 -0.81
CA GLN A 122 0.69 -15.85 0.25
C GLN A 122 2.19 -15.99 -0.04
N THR A 123 2.58 -16.22 -1.30
CA THR A 123 3.97 -16.28 -1.75
C THR A 123 4.67 -14.93 -1.58
N ALA A 124 3.97 -13.82 -1.85
CA ALA A 124 4.48 -12.47 -1.65
C ALA A 124 4.71 -12.18 -0.16
N LEU A 125 3.77 -12.59 0.71
CA LEU A 125 3.88 -12.40 2.16
C LEU A 125 5.03 -13.21 2.75
N ALA A 126 5.15 -14.49 2.37
CA ALA A 126 6.23 -15.37 2.83
C ALA A 126 7.62 -14.84 2.43
N LYS A 127 7.76 -14.31 1.20
CA LYS A 127 9.02 -13.68 0.76
C LYS A 127 9.32 -12.37 1.51
N LEU A 128 8.29 -11.58 1.79
CA LEU A 128 8.44 -10.37 2.61
C LEU A 128 8.87 -10.69 4.05
N GLU A 129 8.36 -11.79 4.63
CA GLU A 129 8.75 -12.26 5.97
C GLU A 129 10.19 -12.79 6.04
N GLU A 130 10.75 -13.31 4.95
CA GLU A 130 12.14 -13.76 4.87
C GLU A 130 13.15 -12.62 4.71
N GLU A 131 12.74 -11.51 4.11
CA GLU A 131 13.58 -10.34 3.86
C GLU A 131 14.10 -9.73 5.19
N ILE A 132 15.43 -9.67 5.33
CA ILE A 132 16.14 -9.16 6.52
C ILE A 132 15.72 -7.72 6.83
N TRP A 133 15.38 -6.95 5.80
CA TRP A 133 14.85 -5.59 5.93
C TRP A 133 13.52 -5.55 6.71
N PHE A 134 12.58 -6.47 6.44
CA PHE A 134 11.28 -6.50 7.11
C PHE A 134 11.41 -6.90 8.59
N LYS A 135 12.41 -7.73 8.92
CA LYS A 135 12.76 -8.08 10.30
C LYS A 135 13.50 -6.99 11.07
N LYS A 136 14.00 -5.96 10.36
CA LYS A 136 14.74 -4.82 10.92
C LYS A 136 13.88 -3.55 11.04
N ILE A 137 12.68 -3.56 10.46
CA ILE A 137 11.61 -2.59 10.72
C ILE A 137 10.87 -3.04 11.99
#